data_AF-E3CXQ5-F1
#
_entry.id   AF-E3CXQ5-F1
#
_cell.length_a   1.000
_cell.length_b   1.000
_cell.length_c   1.000
_cell.angle_alpha   90.00
_cell.angle_beta   90.00
_cell.angle_gamma   90.00
#
_symmetry.space_group_name_H-M   'P 1'
#
loop_
_entity.id
_entity.type
_entity.pdbx_description
1 polymer ?
#
loop_
_entity_poly.entity_id
_entity_poly.type
_entity_poly.pdbx_seq_one_letter_code
_entity_poly.pdbx_strand_id
1 'polypeptide(L)'
;MGWKPLVWIIDEEWPDYSVETGLLEEAFPGCDIRFSGNDYAADLEAFGAEADAVLCQIYVEMPRATLERMGRCRVVSVFGGGFDRVDTEAARERGIQVTFVPGYCVEDVSDHVLASLYHANKRITAYGEALRRGIWGAQAVERPARRICGSTLTVVGLGRIGSATARKAAALGMRVLAFDPYVSDEAFAAAGAERVSWEQGFREADFLSIHAKLTPETEGLVGARELGWMKPSATVVNTARGPILDEDALVAAVRDGRLAGAYLDVIRTEPPVLSDPVFHCPGILVTPHISYLSEQSFLELRTRATTNAVRVLQGLPVEDSVEAVG
;
A
#
# COMPACT_ATOMS: atom_id res chain seq x y z
N MET A 1 4.78 -10.02 42.02
CA MET A 1 5.42 -9.61 40.75
C MET A 1 4.41 -9.88 39.65
N GLY A 2 4.07 -8.87 38.85
CA GLY A 2 3.13 -9.03 37.73
C GLY A 2 3.71 -9.92 36.62
N TRP A 3 2.83 -10.48 35.78
CA TRP A 3 3.23 -11.17 34.55
C TRP A 3 3.99 -10.19 33.65
N LYS A 4 5.05 -10.69 33.01
CA LYS A 4 5.93 -9.94 32.11
C LYS A 4 5.90 -10.62 30.76
N PRO A 5 5.25 -10.03 29.74
CA PRO A 5 5.20 -10.65 28.43
C PRO A 5 6.56 -10.57 27.73
N LEU A 6 6.83 -11.54 26.86
CA LEU A 6 7.83 -11.41 25.82
C LEU A 6 7.15 -10.86 24.56
N VAL A 7 7.57 -9.67 24.13
CA VAL A 7 7.08 -9.03 22.91
C VAL A 7 8.17 -9.07 21.86
N TRP A 8 7.84 -9.65 20.72
CA TRP A 8 8.76 -9.82 19.61
C TRP A 8 8.44 -8.84 18.49
N ILE A 9 9.36 -7.95 18.17
CA ILE A 9 9.24 -7.00 17.08
C ILE A 9 10.05 -7.53 15.89
N ILE A 10 9.36 -7.85 14.80
CA ILE A 10 9.96 -8.30 13.54
C ILE A 10 9.82 -7.18 12.53
N ASP A 11 10.87 -6.40 12.36
CA ASP A 11 10.90 -5.25 11.47
C ASP A 11 12.34 -4.84 11.16
N GLU A 12 12.54 -4.22 10.00
CA GLU A 12 13.83 -3.68 9.55
C GLU A 12 13.69 -2.28 8.94
N GLU A 13 12.48 -1.70 8.98
CA GLU A 13 12.18 -0.44 8.30
C GLU A 13 12.52 0.78 9.18
N TRP A 14 12.36 0.67 10.51
CA TRP A 14 12.47 1.82 11.41
C TRP A 14 13.89 2.02 11.99
N PRO A 15 14.34 3.27 12.14
CA PRO A 15 15.64 3.57 12.73
C PRO A 15 15.67 3.37 14.26
N ASP A 16 14.50 3.37 14.91
CA ASP A 16 14.34 3.19 16.34
C ASP A 16 12.94 2.65 16.68
N TYR A 17 12.82 2.08 17.89
CA TYR A 17 11.57 1.53 18.43
C TYR A 17 11.12 2.22 19.73
N SER A 18 11.42 3.51 19.87
CA SER A 18 11.14 4.28 21.10
C SER A 18 9.65 4.38 21.42
N VAL A 19 8.78 4.47 20.41
CA VAL A 19 7.32 4.49 20.58
C VAL A 19 6.82 3.15 21.11
N GLU A 20 7.21 2.05 20.46
CA GLU A 20 6.80 0.69 20.80
C GLU A 20 7.28 0.34 22.21
N THR A 21 8.58 0.49 22.45
CA THR A 21 9.22 0.16 23.73
C THR A 21 8.67 1.01 24.87
N GLY A 22 8.41 2.31 24.63
CA GLY A 22 7.80 3.19 25.62
C GLY A 22 6.39 2.75 26.04
N LEU A 23 5.52 2.46 25.07
CA LEU A 23 4.15 1.99 25.32
C LEU A 23 4.12 0.61 25.99
N LEU A 24 5.01 -0.29 25.58
CA LEU A 24 5.13 -1.63 26.15
C LEU A 24 5.62 -1.59 27.60
N GLU A 25 6.63 -0.76 27.90
CA GLU A 25 7.17 -0.60 29.25
C GLU A 25 6.16 0.10 30.19
N GLU A 26 5.38 1.06 29.68
CA GLU A 26 4.29 1.69 30.43
C GLU A 26 3.21 0.65 30.80
N ALA A 27 2.81 -0.18 29.85
CA ALA A 27 1.77 -1.19 30.06
C ALA A 27 2.25 -2.40 30.88
N PHE A 28 3.51 -2.80 30.70
CA PHE A 28 4.12 -3.98 31.29
C PHE A 28 5.55 -3.69 31.79
N PRO A 29 5.71 -3.07 32.97
CA PRO A 29 7.03 -2.70 33.48
C PRO A 29 8.02 -3.87 33.56
N GLY A 30 9.14 -3.73 32.84
CA GLY A 30 10.20 -4.71 32.68
C GLY A 30 9.80 -5.94 31.88
N CYS A 31 8.98 -5.76 30.83
CA CYS A 31 8.73 -6.77 29.80
C CYS A 31 10.02 -7.11 29.01
N ASP A 32 10.04 -8.29 28.39
CA ASP A 32 11.16 -8.70 27.51
C ASP A 32 10.81 -8.29 26.09
N ILE A 33 11.60 -7.42 25.47
CA ILE A 33 11.39 -6.96 24.09
C ILE A 33 12.56 -7.45 23.26
N ARG A 34 12.27 -8.23 22.22
CA ARG A 34 13.27 -8.79 21.31
C ARG A 34 13.00 -8.32 19.89
N PHE A 35 14.08 -8.21 19.11
CA PHE A 35 14.05 -7.69 17.74
C PHE A 35 14.61 -8.72 16.78
N SER A 36 13.99 -8.82 15.61
CA SER A 36 14.50 -9.58 14.46
C SER A 36 14.30 -8.78 13.18
N GLY A 37 15.16 -9.01 12.20
CA GLY A 37 14.88 -8.57 10.82
C GLY A 37 13.89 -9.50 10.13
N ASN A 38 13.63 -9.26 8.84
CA ASN A 38 12.65 -10.03 8.07
C ASN A 38 13.01 -11.53 7.93
N ASP A 39 14.30 -11.88 7.97
CA ASP A 39 14.76 -13.27 8.11
C ASP A 39 14.86 -13.64 9.61
N TYR A 40 13.72 -14.02 10.18
CA TYR A 40 13.56 -14.26 11.61
C TYR A 40 13.66 -15.76 11.99
N ALA A 41 14.07 -16.64 11.07
CA ALA A 41 13.97 -18.10 11.26
C ALA A 41 14.79 -18.64 12.44
N ALA A 42 16.01 -18.11 12.64
CA ALA A 42 16.87 -18.47 13.77
C ALA A 42 16.25 -18.02 15.11
N ASP A 43 15.63 -16.84 15.14
CA ASP A 43 14.98 -16.28 16.33
C ASP A 43 13.67 -17.01 16.66
N LEU A 44 12.92 -17.45 15.64
CA LEU A 44 11.78 -18.34 15.79
C LEU A 44 12.16 -19.66 16.47
N GLU A 45 13.36 -20.19 16.17
CA GLU A 45 13.91 -21.38 16.84
C GLU A 45 14.39 -21.09 18.26
N ALA A 46 15.10 -19.99 18.45
CA ALA A 46 15.67 -19.63 19.73
C ALA A 46 14.61 -19.29 20.78
N PHE A 47 13.55 -18.57 20.42
CA PHE A 47 12.58 -18.07 21.41
C PHE A 47 11.14 -17.85 20.92
N GLY A 48 10.83 -18.12 19.65
CA GLY A 48 9.48 -17.84 19.12
C GLY A 48 8.34 -18.56 19.85
N ALA A 49 8.60 -19.71 20.48
CA ALA A 49 7.61 -20.42 21.30
C ALA A 49 7.25 -19.68 22.61
N GLU A 50 8.12 -18.78 23.08
CA GLU A 50 7.98 -18.02 24.31
C GLU A 50 7.33 -16.66 24.11
N ALA A 51 7.25 -16.16 22.87
CA ALA A 51 6.64 -14.87 22.56
C ALA A 51 5.14 -14.85 22.91
N ASP A 52 4.73 -13.85 23.68
CA ASP A 52 3.33 -13.59 24.04
C ASP A 52 2.65 -12.69 22.99
N ALA A 53 3.41 -11.84 22.31
CA ALA A 53 2.96 -11.00 21.21
C ALA A 53 4.04 -10.86 20.13
N VAL A 54 3.59 -10.68 18.89
CA VAL A 54 4.42 -10.29 17.75
C VAL A 54 3.93 -8.97 17.19
N LEU A 55 4.82 -8.00 17.01
CA LEU A 55 4.58 -6.86 16.14
C LEU A 55 5.40 -7.10 14.87
N CYS A 56 4.77 -7.14 13.71
CA CYS A 56 5.48 -7.46 12.47
C CYS A 56 5.20 -6.46 11.35
N GLN A 57 6.21 -6.21 10.55
CA GLN A 57 6.09 -5.40 9.34
C GLN A 57 5.17 -6.08 8.30
N ILE A 58 4.54 -5.29 7.42
CA ILE A 58 3.59 -5.81 6.42
C ILE A 58 4.19 -6.80 5.41
N TYR A 59 5.51 -6.80 5.22
CA TYR A 59 6.22 -7.75 4.35
C TYR A 59 6.62 -9.06 5.03
N VAL A 60 6.49 -9.14 6.35
CA VAL A 60 6.89 -10.32 7.11
C VAL A 60 5.89 -11.44 6.84
N GLU A 61 6.37 -12.53 6.25
CA GLU A 61 5.60 -13.75 6.08
C GLU A 61 5.32 -14.39 7.44
N MET A 62 4.04 -14.59 7.78
CA MET A 62 3.57 -15.33 8.96
C MET A 62 2.72 -16.54 8.52
N PRO A 63 3.34 -17.55 7.89
CA PRO A 63 2.63 -18.73 7.44
C PRO A 63 2.22 -19.62 8.63
N ARG A 64 1.29 -20.55 8.39
CA ARG A 64 0.89 -21.61 9.33
C ARG A 64 2.06 -22.24 10.09
N ALA A 65 3.12 -22.63 9.37
CA ALA A 65 4.29 -23.28 9.97
C ALA A 65 5.01 -22.40 11.02
N THR A 66 4.94 -21.07 10.87
CA THR A 66 5.46 -20.14 11.87
C THR A 66 4.51 -20.03 13.05
N LEU A 67 3.21 -19.82 12.80
CA LEU A 67 2.19 -19.64 13.85
C LEU A 67 2.03 -20.89 14.73
N GLU A 68 2.21 -22.09 14.17
CA GLU A 68 2.17 -23.36 14.92
C GLU A 68 3.31 -23.48 15.95
N ARG A 69 4.44 -22.81 15.71
CA ARG A 69 5.60 -22.81 16.62
C ARG A 69 5.45 -21.80 17.76
N MET A 70 4.54 -20.84 17.66
CA MET A 70 4.29 -19.82 18.67
C MET A 70 3.42 -20.37 19.79
N GLY A 71 4.06 -20.91 20.84
CA GLY A 71 3.41 -21.64 21.92
C GLY A 71 2.58 -20.78 22.88
N ARG A 72 2.95 -19.51 23.06
CA ARG A 72 2.31 -18.57 24.00
C ARG A 72 1.65 -17.36 23.34
N CYS A 73 1.86 -17.18 22.04
CA CYS A 73 1.44 -15.97 21.35
C CYS A 73 -0.07 -15.80 21.43
N ARG A 74 -0.49 -14.58 21.75
CA ARG A 74 -1.90 -14.19 21.84
C ARG A 74 -2.28 -13.22 20.72
N VAL A 75 -1.31 -12.52 20.13
CA VAL A 75 -1.54 -11.50 19.12
C VAL A 75 -0.39 -11.38 18.14
N VAL A 76 -0.74 -11.30 16.86
CA VAL A 76 0.12 -10.78 15.78
C VAL A 76 -0.44 -9.41 15.37
N SER A 77 0.30 -8.35 15.66
CA SER A 77 -0.07 -6.97 15.34
C SER A 77 0.75 -6.46 14.17
N VAL A 78 0.10 -6.20 13.05
CA VAL A 78 0.76 -5.79 11.81
C VAL A 78 0.94 -4.28 11.76
N PHE A 79 2.14 -3.81 11.43
CA PHE A 79 2.42 -2.42 11.07
C PHE A 79 1.87 -2.10 9.67
N GLY A 80 0.55 -2.15 9.50
CA GLY A 80 -0.04 -1.71 8.24
C GLY A 80 -1.54 -1.88 8.16
N GLY A 81 -2.12 -1.35 7.08
CA GLY A 81 -3.54 -1.48 6.76
C GLY A 81 -3.93 -2.80 6.10
N GLY A 82 -2.96 -3.57 5.63
CA GLY A 82 -3.16 -4.91 5.07
C GLY A 82 -2.46 -5.97 5.91
N PHE A 83 -2.93 -7.21 5.77
CA PHE A 83 -2.49 -8.37 6.55
C PHE A 83 -2.35 -9.61 5.66
N ASP A 84 -2.15 -9.41 4.36
CA ASP A 84 -2.19 -10.44 3.33
C ASP A 84 -1.09 -11.51 3.49
N ARG A 85 -0.04 -11.22 4.28
CA ARG A 85 1.11 -12.11 4.58
C ARG A 85 0.94 -12.91 5.88
N VAL A 86 -0.18 -12.74 6.58
CA VAL A 86 -0.48 -13.51 7.80
C VAL A 86 -1.54 -14.56 7.49
N ASP A 87 -1.26 -15.83 7.81
CA ASP A 87 -2.25 -16.90 7.72
C ASP A 87 -3.29 -16.75 8.84
N THR A 88 -4.32 -15.96 8.57
CA THR A 88 -5.37 -15.62 9.55
C THR A 88 -6.22 -16.82 9.96
N GLU A 89 -6.32 -17.85 9.11
CA GLU A 89 -7.02 -19.08 9.44
C GLU A 89 -6.22 -19.89 10.47
N ALA A 90 -4.92 -20.09 10.24
CA ALA A 90 -4.04 -20.75 11.19
C ALA A 90 -3.95 -19.97 12.51
N ALA A 91 -3.90 -18.64 12.45
CA ALA A 91 -3.90 -17.79 13.65
C ALA A 91 -5.16 -18.02 14.50
N ARG A 92 -6.34 -18.01 13.86
CA ARG A 92 -7.63 -18.27 14.51
C ARG A 92 -7.70 -19.65 15.16
N GLU A 93 -7.24 -20.70 14.48
CA GLU A 93 -7.20 -22.08 15.01
C GLU A 93 -6.31 -22.19 16.27
N ARG A 94 -5.28 -21.35 16.36
CA ARG A 94 -4.35 -21.27 17.50
C ARG A 94 -4.83 -20.32 18.59
N GLY A 95 -5.93 -19.60 18.39
CA GLY A 95 -6.40 -18.56 19.31
C GLY A 95 -5.50 -17.31 19.34
N ILE A 96 -4.74 -17.08 18.27
CA ILE A 96 -3.90 -15.90 18.07
C ILE A 96 -4.74 -14.86 17.34
N GLN A 97 -4.97 -13.71 17.97
CA GLN A 97 -5.70 -12.62 17.34
C GLN A 97 -4.79 -11.90 16.33
N VAL A 98 -5.33 -11.55 15.15
CA VAL A 98 -4.59 -10.75 14.17
C VAL A 98 -5.13 -9.33 14.16
N THR A 99 -4.27 -8.36 14.47
CA THR A 99 -4.62 -6.93 14.47
C THR A 99 -3.83 -6.17 13.42
N PHE A 100 -4.40 -5.08 12.94
CA PHE A 100 -3.82 -4.25 11.88
C PHE A 100 -4.13 -2.77 12.15
N VAL A 101 -3.81 -1.88 11.24
CA VAL A 101 -4.06 -0.43 11.41
C VAL A 101 -4.82 0.12 10.19
N PRO A 102 -6.14 -0.10 10.09
CA PRO A 102 -6.92 0.43 8.99
C PRO A 102 -6.97 1.96 9.00
N GLY A 103 -6.82 2.55 7.82
CA GLY A 103 -7.14 3.96 7.59
C GLY A 103 -6.07 4.99 8.00
N TYR A 104 -4.96 4.56 8.62
CA TYR A 104 -3.95 5.47 9.19
C TYR A 104 -3.24 6.37 8.17
N CYS A 105 -3.19 5.95 6.90
CA CYS A 105 -2.46 6.65 5.84
C CYS A 105 -3.34 7.00 4.62
N VAL A 106 -4.67 7.14 4.82
CA VAL A 106 -5.60 7.36 3.70
C VAL A 106 -5.32 8.66 2.97
N GLU A 107 -5.05 9.72 3.72
CA GLU A 107 -4.74 11.03 3.14
C GLU A 107 -3.36 11.03 2.49
N ASP A 108 -2.37 10.39 3.11
CA ASP A 108 -1.00 10.27 2.61
C ASP A 108 -0.94 9.55 1.26
N VAL A 109 -1.53 8.36 1.18
CA VAL A 109 -1.53 7.58 -0.08
C VAL A 109 -2.28 8.30 -1.19
N SER A 110 -3.39 8.97 -0.86
CA SER A 110 -4.15 9.73 -1.86
C SER A 110 -3.42 11.00 -2.32
N ASP A 111 -2.67 11.67 -1.44
CA ASP A 111 -1.78 12.78 -1.82
C ASP A 111 -0.63 12.30 -2.70
N HIS A 112 -0.07 11.13 -2.38
CA HIS A 112 0.99 10.50 -3.16
C HIS A 112 0.54 10.14 -4.58
N VAL A 113 -0.70 9.68 -4.74
CA VAL A 113 -1.29 9.48 -6.07
C VAL A 113 -1.39 10.79 -6.84
N LEU A 114 -1.89 11.88 -6.24
CA LEU A 114 -1.93 13.16 -6.96
C LEU A 114 -0.53 13.68 -7.30
N ALA A 115 0.43 13.52 -6.39
CA ALA A 115 1.82 13.87 -6.64
C ALA A 115 2.39 13.10 -7.83
N SER A 116 2.09 11.80 -7.95
CA SER A 116 2.53 11.00 -9.10
C SER A 116 1.85 11.43 -10.41
N LEU A 117 0.56 11.77 -10.39
CA LEU A 117 -0.15 12.34 -11.54
C LEU A 117 0.51 13.65 -12.02
N TYR A 118 0.82 14.56 -11.09
CA TYR A 118 1.51 15.80 -11.39
C TYR A 118 2.94 15.55 -11.90
N HIS A 119 3.68 14.63 -11.30
CA HIS A 119 5.02 14.28 -11.73
C HIS A 119 5.02 13.75 -13.17
N ALA A 120 4.15 12.79 -13.47
CA ALA A 120 4.00 12.18 -14.80
C ALA A 120 3.59 13.22 -15.86
N ASN A 121 2.71 14.16 -15.53
CA ASN A 121 2.20 15.14 -16.49
C ASN A 121 3.10 16.38 -16.64
N LYS A 122 3.62 16.94 -15.54
CA LYS A 122 4.33 18.23 -15.56
C LYS A 122 5.80 18.13 -15.94
N ARG A 123 6.41 16.94 -15.85
CA ARG A 123 7.81 16.68 -16.28
C ARG A 123 8.82 17.67 -15.70
N ILE A 124 8.61 18.13 -14.47
CA ILE A 124 9.42 19.17 -13.80
C ILE A 124 10.91 18.74 -13.76
N THR A 125 11.17 17.48 -13.41
CA THR A 125 12.52 16.90 -13.37
C THR A 125 13.23 16.99 -14.73
N ALA A 126 12.54 16.60 -15.82
CA ALA A 126 13.09 16.63 -17.17
C ALA A 126 13.44 18.07 -17.63
N TYR A 127 12.62 19.06 -17.26
CA TYR A 127 12.93 20.46 -17.57
C TYR A 127 14.13 20.99 -16.77
N GLY A 128 14.29 20.55 -15.51
CA GLY A 128 15.49 20.85 -14.72
C GLY A 128 16.76 20.26 -15.33
N GLU A 129 16.68 19.04 -15.85
CA GLU A 129 17.79 18.39 -16.57
C GLU A 129 18.11 19.09 -17.90
N ALA A 130 17.08 19.51 -18.66
CA ALA A 130 17.27 20.25 -19.90
C ALA A 130 18.02 21.57 -19.66
N LEU A 131 17.71 22.27 -18.56
CA LEU A 131 18.42 23.49 -18.17
C LEU A 131 19.90 23.24 -17.88
N ARG A 132 20.25 22.12 -17.22
CA ARG A 132 21.66 21.73 -16.98
C ARG A 132 22.44 21.50 -18.28
N ARG A 133 21.75 21.23 -19.39
CA ARG A 133 22.31 21.12 -20.75
C ARG A 133 22.31 22.45 -21.52
N GLY A 134 21.95 23.57 -20.88
CA GLY A 134 21.90 24.89 -21.50
C GLY A 134 20.65 25.16 -22.35
N ILE A 135 19.61 24.32 -22.25
CA ILE A 135 18.37 24.49 -23.00
C ILE A 135 17.39 25.37 -22.19
N TRP A 136 16.91 26.46 -22.78
CA TRP A 136 16.05 27.43 -22.10
C TRP A 136 14.70 27.62 -22.80
N GLY A 137 13.65 27.82 -22.00
CA GLY A 137 12.30 28.15 -22.50
C GLY A 137 11.67 27.02 -23.30
N ALA A 138 10.92 27.38 -24.35
CA ALA A 138 10.15 26.43 -25.16
C ALA A 138 11.01 25.34 -25.83
N GLN A 139 12.31 25.56 -25.99
CA GLN A 139 13.23 24.57 -26.55
C GLN A 139 13.39 23.32 -25.66
N ALA A 140 13.09 23.43 -24.36
CA ALA A 140 13.11 22.30 -23.43
C ALA A 140 11.85 21.43 -23.53
N VAL A 141 10.83 21.86 -24.27
CA VAL A 141 9.53 21.17 -24.36
C VAL A 141 9.54 20.19 -25.53
N GLU A 142 9.74 18.91 -25.24
CA GLU A 142 9.59 17.84 -26.24
C GLU A 142 8.14 17.69 -26.71
N ARG A 143 7.20 17.71 -25.75
CA ARG A 143 5.76 17.64 -26.00
C ARG A 143 5.00 18.46 -24.95
N PRO A 144 3.97 19.24 -25.34
CA PRO A 144 3.14 19.95 -24.38
C PRO A 144 2.43 18.98 -23.42
N ALA A 145 2.46 19.28 -22.13
CA ALA A 145 1.71 18.56 -21.11
C ALA A 145 0.21 18.81 -21.26
N ARG A 146 -0.63 17.84 -20.87
CA ARG A 146 -2.08 18.05 -20.79
C ARG A 146 -2.40 18.96 -19.60
N ARG A 147 -3.53 19.65 -19.71
CA ARG A 147 -4.11 20.32 -18.55
C ARG A 147 -4.78 19.29 -17.65
N ILE A 148 -4.43 19.27 -16.36
CA ILE A 148 -5.04 18.36 -15.37
C ILE A 148 -6.53 18.65 -15.23
N CYS A 149 -6.90 19.92 -15.03
CA CYS A 149 -8.30 20.34 -15.12
C CYS A 149 -8.87 19.96 -16.50
N GLY A 150 -9.99 19.23 -16.49
CA GLY A 150 -10.63 18.65 -17.67
C GLY A 150 -10.07 17.30 -18.14
N SER A 151 -8.99 16.79 -17.53
CA SER A 151 -8.55 15.40 -17.76
C SER A 151 -9.45 14.41 -17.01
N THR A 152 -9.43 13.15 -17.44
CA THR A 152 -10.20 12.06 -16.83
C THR A 152 -9.32 11.16 -15.97
N LEU A 153 -9.67 11.01 -14.69
CA LEU A 153 -9.11 10.01 -13.79
C LEU A 153 -10.11 8.86 -13.64
N THR A 154 -9.66 7.63 -13.89
CA THR A 154 -10.42 6.41 -13.58
C THR A 154 -9.85 5.75 -12.33
N VAL A 155 -10.70 5.53 -11.34
CA VAL A 155 -10.37 4.92 -10.04
C VAL A 155 -10.87 3.48 -10.02
N VAL A 156 -9.98 2.51 -9.81
CA VAL A 156 -10.33 1.09 -9.63
C VAL A 156 -10.35 0.78 -8.14
N GLY A 157 -11.54 0.57 -7.58
CA GLY A 157 -11.77 0.42 -6.14
C GLY A 157 -12.05 1.77 -5.47
N LEU A 158 -13.22 1.91 -4.86
CA LEU A 158 -13.71 3.13 -4.23
C LEU A 158 -13.78 2.98 -2.70
N GLY A 159 -12.84 2.23 -2.12
CA GLY A 159 -12.63 2.16 -0.67
C GLY A 159 -12.13 3.49 -0.08
N ARG A 160 -11.54 3.46 1.13
CA ARG A 160 -11.09 4.68 1.83
C ARG A 160 -10.13 5.53 0.99
N ILE A 161 -9.07 4.92 0.44
CA ILE A 161 -8.04 5.60 -0.36
C ILE A 161 -8.59 6.02 -1.72
N GLY A 162 -9.31 5.13 -2.43
CA GLY A 162 -9.90 5.44 -3.72
C GLY A 162 -10.90 6.59 -3.64
N SER A 163 -11.75 6.61 -2.61
CA SER A 163 -12.68 7.71 -2.33
C SER A 163 -11.95 9.03 -2.02
N ALA A 164 -10.88 9.01 -1.22
CA ALA A 164 -10.09 10.22 -0.94
C ALA A 164 -9.42 10.76 -2.22
N THR A 165 -8.83 9.86 -3.01
CA THR A 165 -8.21 10.19 -4.31
C THR A 165 -9.24 10.81 -5.26
N ALA A 166 -10.42 10.21 -5.38
CA ALA A 166 -11.52 10.71 -6.20
C ALA A 166 -11.94 12.13 -5.80
N ARG A 167 -12.19 12.38 -4.51
CA ARG A 167 -12.57 13.71 -4.01
C ARG A 167 -11.52 14.77 -4.33
N LYS A 168 -10.24 14.47 -4.09
CA LYS A 168 -9.15 15.41 -4.37
C LYS A 168 -9.00 15.68 -5.87
N ALA A 169 -9.09 14.65 -6.71
CA ALA A 169 -9.05 14.80 -8.17
C ALA A 169 -10.23 15.63 -8.70
N ALA A 170 -11.44 15.40 -8.18
CA ALA A 170 -12.62 16.20 -8.52
C ALA A 170 -12.42 17.69 -8.14
N ALA A 171 -11.84 17.97 -6.97
CA ALA A 171 -11.51 19.34 -6.54
C ALA A 171 -10.48 20.04 -7.45
N LEU A 172 -9.64 19.28 -8.16
CA LEU A 172 -8.73 19.80 -9.20
C LEU A 172 -9.41 20.04 -10.56
N GLY A 173 -10.73 19.79 -10.64
CA GLY A 173 -11.53 19.94 -11.86
C GLY A 173 -11.30 18.80 -12.86
N MET A 174 -10.86 17.63 -12.41
CA MET A 174 -10.83 16.41 -13.23
C MET A 174 -12.24 15.80 -13.31
N ARG A 175 -12.53 15.11 -14.41
CA ARG A 175 -13.65 14.18 -14.45
C ARG A 175 -13.22 12.88 -13.79
N VAL A 176 -13.94 12.44 -12.77
CA VAL A 176 -13.60 11.22 -12.03
C VAL A 176 -14.58 10.12 -12.41
N LEU A 177 -14.06 9.06 -13.00
CA LEU A 177 -14.78 7.81 -13.25
C LEU A 177 -14.34 6.79 -12.20
N ALA A 178 -15.21 5.86 -11.84
CA ALA A 178 -14.81 4.78 -10.95
C ALA A 178 -15.49 3.46 -11.30
N PHE A 179 -14.80 2.38 -10.91
CA PHE A 179 -15.32 1.03 -10.91
C PHE A 179 -15.10 0.41 -9.54
N ASP A 180 -16.19 0.04 -8.88
CA ASP A 180 -16.21 -0.76 -7.66
C ASP A 180 -17.56 -1.49 -7.58
N PRO A 181 -17.58 -2.83 -7.70
CA PRO A 181 -18.81 -3.60 -7.72
C PRO A 181 -19.45 -3.75 -6.33
N TYR A 182 -18.77 -3.34 -5.26
CA TYR A 182 -19.21 -3.59 -3.87
C TYR A 182 -19.74 -2.34 -3.15
N VAL A 183 -19.61 -1.15 -3.73
CA VAL A 183 -20.08 0.10 -3.12
C VAL A 183 -21.37 0.60 -3.77
N SER A 184 -22.20 1.33 -3.00
CA SER A 184 -23.49 1.85 -3.46
C SER A 184 -23.35 3.11 -4.32
N ASP A 185 -24.39 3.47 -5.06
CA ASP A 185 -24.40 4.69 -5.90
C ASP A 185 -24.23 5.97 -5.07
N GLU A 186 -24.71 5.98 -3.83
CA GLU A 186 -24.49 7.09 -2.90
C GLU A 186 -23.01 7.27 -2.56
N ALA A 187 -22.24 6.16 -2.45
CA ALA A 187 -20.80 6.22 -2.20
C ALA A 187 -20.04 6.82 -3.39
N PHE A 188 -20.43 6.46 -4.63
CA PHE A 188 -19.90 7.10 -5.85
C PHE A 188 -20.16 8.61 -5.85
N ALA A 189 -21.41 9.01 -5.59
CA ALA A 189 -21.80 10.42 -5.54
C ALA A 189 -21.03 11.19 -4.44
N ALA A 190 -20.90 10.61 -3.25
CA ALA A 190 -20.16 11.20 -2.13
C ALA A 190 -18.65 11.35 -2.42
N ALA A 191 -18.08 10.47 -3.24
CA ALA A 191 -16.69 10.58 -3.70
C ALA A 191 -16.52 11.57 -4.87
N GLY A 192 -17.61 12.08 -5.45
CA GLY A 192 -17.56 12.89 -6.67
C GLY A 192 -17.18 12.09 -7.92
N ALA A 193 -17.49 10.80 -7.93
CA ALA A 193 -17.12 9.88 -9.01
C ALA A 193 -18.35 9.39 -9.80
N GLU A 194 -18.22 9.29 -11.12
CA GLU A 194 -19.20 8.68 -12.01
C GLU A 194 -18.98 7.17 -12.07
N ARG A 195 -20.02 6.38 -11.78
CA ARG A 195 -19.98 4.93 -12.02
C ARG A 195 -19.97 4.66 -13.52
N VAL A 196 -19.04 3.84 -13.98
CA VAL A 196 -18.93 3.43 -15.38
C VAL A 196 -18.76 1.91 -15.52
N SER A 197 -18.93 1.40 -16.73
CA SER A 197 -18.53 0.02 -17.02
C SER A 197 -17.01 -0.11 -16.98
N TRP A 198 -16.52 -1.34 -16.75
CA TRP A 198 -15.09 -1.64 -16.72
C TRP A 198 -14.38 -1.12 -17.98
N GLU A 199 -14.82 -1.56 -19.17
CA GLU A 199 -14.22 -1.14 -20.44
C GLU A 199 -14.30 0.37 -20.69
N GLN A 200 -15.42 1.01 -20.32
CA GLN A 200 -15.59 2.45 -20.48
C GLN A 200 -14.55 3.23 -19.66
N GLY A 201 -14.33 2.84 -18.40
CA GLY A 201 -13.34 3.47 -17.53
C GLY A 201 -11.95 3.48 -18.17
N PHE A 202 -11.47 2.33 -18.65
CA PHE A 202 -10.15 2.23 -19.28
C PHE A 202 -10.04 3.05 -20.57
N ARG A 203 -11.07 3.04 -21.42
CA ARG A 203 -11.06 3.80 -22.69
C ARG A 203 -11.05 5.31 -22.47
N GLU A 204 -11.72 5.79 -21.43
CA GLU A 204 -11.85 7.22 -21.15
C GLU A 204 -10.73 7.77 -20.26
N ALA A 205 -9.99 6.93 -19.55
CA ALA A 205 -8.88 7.31 -18.68
C ALA A 205 -7.78 8.09 -19.43
N ASP A 206 -7.46 9.30 -18.94
CA ASP A 206 -6.14 9.90 -19.14
C ASP A 206 -5.17 9.41 -18.05
N PHE A 207 -5.71 9.10 -16.89
CA PHE A 207 -5.01 8.49 -15.77
C PHE A 207 -5.86 7.36 -15.19
N LEU A 208 -5.23 6.24 -14.85
CA LEU A 208 -5.85 5.13 -14.13
C LEU A 208 -5.17 5.01 -12.77
N SER A 209 -5.94 4.93 -11.68
CA SER A 209 -5.39 4.71 -10.34
C SER A 209 -6.03 3.50 -9.67
N ILE A 210 -5.19 2.56 -9.23
CA ILE A 210 -5.61 1.29 -8.62
C ILE A 210 -5.60 1.40 -7.10
N HIS A 211 -6.75 1.09 -6.48
CA HIS A 211 -7.00 1.12 -5.04
C HIS A 211 -7.78 -0.11 -4.54
N ALA A 212 -7.95 -1.12 -5.40
CA ALA A 212 -8.61 -2.36 -5.04
C ALA A 212 -7.78 -3.15 -4.01
N LYS A 213 -8.45 -3.90 -3.14
CA LYS A 213 -7.78 -4.89 -2.28
C LYS A 213 -7.28 -6.05 -3.14
N LEU A 214 -6.13 -6.64 -2.79
CA LEU A 214 -5.70 -7.90 -3.37
C LEU A 214 -6.54 -9.06 -2.81
N THR A 215 -7.18 -9.79 -3.70
CA THR A 215 -7.97 -10.99 -3.45
C THR A 215 -7.76 -11.95 -4.63
N PRO A 216 -8.19 -13.23 -4.54
CA PRO A 216 -8.15 -14.12 -5.69
C PRO A 216 -8.90 -13.57 -6.92
N GLU A 217 -9.93 -12.75 -6.74
CA GLU A 217 -10.66 -12.12 -7.85
C GLU A 217 -9.93 -10.92 -8.48
N THR A 218 -9.03 -10.26 -7.74
CA THR A 218 -8.33 -9.06 -8.19
C THR A 218 -6.88 -9.29 -8.60
N GLU A 219 -6.34 -10.49 -8.39
CA GLU A 219 -5.03 -10.88 -8.91
C GLU A 219 -5.02 -10.87 -10.45
N GLY A 220 -4.09 -10.12 -11.03
CA GLY A 220 -4.01 -9.92 -12.48
C GLY A 220 -5.21 -9.18 -13.09
N LEU A 221 -6.02 -8.48 -12.28
CA LEU A 221 -7.23 -7.77 -12.72
C LEU A 221 -6.96 -6.77 -13.85
N VAL A 222 -5.82 -6.09 -13.79
CA VAL A 222 -5.39 -5.15 -14.83
C VAL A 222 -4.33 -5.84 -15.69
N GLY A 223 -4.77 -6.46 -16.79
CA GLY A 223 -3.91 -7.23 -17.70
C GLY A 223 -3.72 -6.58 -19.07
N ALA A 224 -3.11 -7.34 -19.99
CA ALA A 224 -2.86 -6.89 -21.37
C ALA A 224 -4.13 -6.42 -22.12
N ARG A 225 -5.28 -7.00 -21.80
CA ARG A 225 -6.57 -6.64 -22.40
C ARG A 225 -7.00 -5.23 -21.97
N GLU A 226 -7.04 -4.99 -20.66
CA GLU A 226 -7.42 -3.73 -20.03
C GLU A 226 -6.47 -2.60 -20.45
N LEU A 227 -5.16 -2.84 -20.35
CA LEU A 227 -4.12 -1.91 -20.80
C LEU A 227 -4.24 -1.62 -22.30
N GLY A 228 -4.72 -2.58 -23.11
CA GLY A 228 -4.97 -2.41 -24.53
C GLY A 228 -6.17 -1.52 -24.88
N TRP A 229 -7.08 -1.26 -23.94
CA TRP A 229 -8.20 -0.33 -24.14
C TRP A 229 -7.85 1.12 -23.85
N MET A 230 -6.77 1.35 -23.11
CA MET A 230 -6.38 2.69 -22.68
C MET A 230 -5.86 3.54 -23.83
N LYS A 231 -5.94 4.86 -23.66
CA LYS A 231 -5.38 5.81 -24.62
C LYS A 231 -3.85 5.65 -24.67
N PRO A 232 -3.20 5.81 -25.84
CA PRO A 232 -1.73 5.85 -25.94
C PRO A 232 -1.07 6.89 -25.05
N SER A 233 -1.83 7.91 -24.64
CA SER A 233 -1.37 8.96 -23.75
C SER A 233 -1.59 8.72 -22.26
N ALA A 234 -2.25 7.63 -21.90
CA ALA A 234 -2.66 7.40 -20.52
C ALA A 234 -1.49 6.96 -19.64
N THR A 235 -1.59 7.27 -18.35
CA THR A 235 -0.65 6.84 -17.32
C THR A 235 -1.36 5.96 -16.29
N VAL A 236 -0.74 4.85 -15.91
CA VAL A 236 -1.23 3.96 -14.84
C VAL A 236 -0.56 4.30 -13.53
N VAL A 237 -1.31 4.31 -12.43
CA VAL A 237 -0.82 4.49 -11.06
C VAL A 237 -1.26 3.29 -10.22
N ASN A 238 -0.31 2.63 -9.56
CA ASN A 238 -0.60 1.57 -8.59
C ASN A 238 0.05 1.88 -7.24
N THR A 239 -0.77 2.14 -6.23
CA THR A 239 -0.38 2.27 -4.82
C THR A 239 -1.13 1.29 -3.92
N ALA A 240 -1.73 0.24 -4.52
CA ALA A 240 -2.51 -0.76 -3.82
C ALA A 240 -1.66 -2.01 -3.52
N ARG A 241 -1.61 -2.95 -4.47
CA ARG A 241 -0.77 -4.15 -4.42
C ARG A 241 -0.25 -4.47 -5.81
N GLY A 242 1.00 -4.89 -5.90
CA GLY A 242 1.65 -5.25 -7.17
C GLY A 242 0.90 -6.31 -7.97
N PRO A 243 0.55 -7.47 -7.38
CA PRO A 243 -0.12 -8.57 -8.10
C PRO A 243 -1.47 -8.25 -8.74
N ILE A 244 -2.09 -7.10 -8.44
CA ILE A 244 -3.33 -6.66 -9.11
C ILE A 244 -3.07 -6.27 -10.57
N LEU A 245 -1.84 -5.87 -10.89
CA LEU A 245 -1.41 -5.40 -12.19
C LEU A 245 -0.45 -6.43 -12.82
N ASP A 246 -0.72 -6.83 -14.06
CA ASP A 246 0.22 -7.58 -14.87
C ASP A 246 1.39 -6.66 -15.31
N GLU A 247 2.49 -6.73 -14.58
CA GLU A 247 3.67 -5.91 -14.82
C GLU A 247 4.34 -6.19 -16.17
N ASP A 248 4.31 -7.45 -16.63
CA ASP A 248 4.94 -7.82 -17.90
C ASP A 248 4.14 -7.23 -19.07
N ALA A 249 2.81 -7.26 -18.96
CA ALA A 249 1.92 -6.57 -19.90
C ALA A 249 2.08 -5.05 -19.85
N LEU A 250 2.26 -4.46 -18.66
CA LEU A 250 2.50 -3.03 -18.51
C LEU A 250 3.81 -2.61 -19.17
N VAL A 251 4.91 -3.32 -18.88
CA VAL A 251 6.23 -3.06 -19.47
C VAL A 251 6.17 -3.14 -20.98
N ALA A 252 5.51 -4.17 -21.54
CA ALA A 252 5.31 -4.29 -22.98
C ALA A 252 4.51 -3.11 -23.55
N ALA A 253 3.40 -2.72 -22.91
CA ALA A 253 2.57 -1.62 -23.38
C ALA A 253 3.30 -0.27 -23.37
N VAL A 254 4.11 0.02 -22.35
CA VAL A 254 4.89 1.26 -22.26
C VAL A 254 6.04 1.24 -23.28
N ARG A 255 6.81 0.14 -23.34
CA ARG A 255 7.94 0.00 -24.27
C ARG A 255 7.50 0.12 -25.74
N ASP A 256 6.35 -0.45 -26.09
CA ASP A 256 5.81 -0.41 -27.45
C ASP A 256 5.06 0.90 -27.76
N GLY A 257 5.03 1.87 -26.82
CA GLY A 257 4.39 3.18 -26.99
C GLY A 257 2.86 3.15 -26.99
N ARG A 258 2.25 2.05 -26.53
CA ARG A 258 0.79 1.91 -26.35
C ARG A 258 0.28 2.56 -25.07
N LEU A 259 1.18 2.89 -24.13
CA LEU A 259 0.89 3.68 -22.95
C LEU A 259 1.99 4.73 -22.75
N ALA A 260 1.64 5.88 -22.17
CA ALA A 260 2.60 6.95 -21.97
C ALA A 260 3.58 6.66 -20.83
N GLY A 261 3.19 5.84 -19.87
CA GLY A 261 4.00 5.47 -18.73
C GLY A 261 3.20 4.91 -17.56
N ALA A 262 3.88 4.69 -16.44
CA ALA A 262 3.28 4.25 -15.20
C ALA A 262 4.03 4.79 -13.97
N TYR A 263 3.32 4.85 -12.85
CA TYR A 263 3.86 5.06 -11.52
C TYR A 263 3.46 3.88 -10.63
N LEU A 264 4.44 3.20 -10.06
CA LEU A 264 4.24 2.03 -9.20
C LEU A 264 4.89 2.29 -7.85
N ASP A 265 4.09 2.42 -6.80
CA ASP A 265 4.64 2.36 -5.43
C ASP A 265 4.75 0.92 -4.94
N VAL A 266 4.01 0.02 -5.57
CA VAL A 266 3.98 -1.40 -5.25
C VAL A 266 4.27 -2.23 -6.50
N ILE A 267 4.93 -3.36 -6.32
CA ILE A 267 5.34 -4.28 -7.37
C ILE A 267 5.03 -5.74 -7.01
N ARG A 268 5.02 -6.62 -8.00
CA ARG A 268 4.64 -8.04 -7.89
C ARG A 268 5.51 -8.77 -6.86
N THR A 269 6.81 -8.48 -6.87
CA THR A 269 7.79 -9.12 -5.99
C THR A 269 8.34 -8.10 -5.01
N GLU A 270 7.91 -8.19 -3.76
CA GLU A 270 8.39 -7.36 -2.65
C GLU A 270 8.94 -8.29 -1.55
N PRO A 271 10.22 -8.17 -1.15
CA PRO A 271 11.24 -7.20 -1.60
C PRO A 271 11.66 -7.33 -3.08
N PRO A 272 12.16 -6.23 -3.71
CA PRO A 272 12.38 -6.17 -5.15
C PRO A 272 13.55 -7.02 -5.65
N VAL A 273 13.38 -7.63 -6.83
CA VAL A 273 14.49 -8.16 -7.63
C VAL A 273 14.90 -7.10 -8.65
N LEU A 274 16.00 -6.39 -8.40
CA LEU A 274 16.39 -5.20 -9.19
C LEU A 274 16.72 -5.47 -10.67
N SER A 275 16.83 -6.73 -11.08
CA SER A 275 16.93 -7.10 -12.50
C SER A 275 15.59 -7.11 -13.23
N ASP A 276 14.47 -6.97 -12.52
CA ASP A 276 13.14 -7.05 -13.11
C ASP A 276 12.91 -5.93 -14.15
N PRO A 277 12.28 -6.22 -15.31
CA PRO A 277 12.16 -5.25 -16.41
C PRO A 277 11.46 -3.93 -16.05
N VAL A 278 10.59 -3.96 -15.03
CA VAL A 278 9.82 -2.79 -14.57
C VAL A 278 10.73 -1.63 -14.13
N PHE A 279 11.90 -1.91 -13.57
CA PHE A 279 12.88 -0.91 -13.15
C PHE A 279 13.67 -0.29 -14.30
N HIS A 280 13.68 -0.95 -15.47
CA HIS A 280 14.52 -0.59 -16.62
C HIS A 280 13.72 -0.08 -17.82
N CYS A 281 12.39 0.04 -17.69
CA CYS A 281 11.50 0.51 -18.74
C CYS A 281 11.35 2.04 -18.69
N PRO A 282 11.87 2.81 -19.67
CA PRO A 282 11.70 4.26 -19.69
C PRO A 282 10.22 4.63 -19.73
N GLY A 283 9.79 5.49 -18.81
CA GLY A 283 8.39 5.89 -18.65
C GLY A 283 7.66 5.18 -17.51
N ILE A 284 8.27 4.16 -16.90
CA ILE A 284 7.81 3.60 -15.62
C ILE A 284 8.68 4.17 -14.50
N LEU A 285 8.05 4.73 -13.48
CA LEU A 285 8.69 5.12 -12.23
C LEU A 285 8.23 4.18 -11.12
N VAL A 286 9.19 3.61 -10.40
CA VAL A 286 8.93 2.76 -9.24
C VAL A 286 9.41 3.46 -7.97
N THR A 287 8.61 3.46 -6.91
CA THR A 287 9.00 3.87 -5.55
C THR A 287 8.92 2.68 -4.60
N PRO A 288 9.69 2.69 -3.48
CA PRO A 288 9.84 1.51 -2.63
C PRO A 288 8.70 1.41 -1.61
N HIS A 289 7.45 1.32 -2.06
CA HIS A 289 6.25 1.13 -1.23
C HIS A 289 6.18 2.11 -0.05
N ILE A 290 6.24 3.40 -0.39
CA ILE A 290 6.44 4.51 0.55
C ILE A 290 5.28 5.50 0.56
N SER A 291 4.24 5.28 -0.25
CA SER A 291 3.10 6.18 -0.39
C SER A 291 2.34 6.44 0.91
N TYR A 292 2.52 5.57 1.91
CA TYR A 292 1.87 5.70 3.21
C TYR A 292 2.53 6.75 4.12
N LEU A 293 3.78 7.14 3.86
CA LEU A 293 4.65 7.74 4.87
C LEU A 293 4.49 9.26 5.01
N SER A 294 4.16 9.70 6.23
CA SER A 294 4.35 11.05 6.76
C SER A 294 4.74 10.97 8.23
N GLU A 295 5.16 12.08 8.85
CA GLU A 295 5.42 12.10 10.30
C GLU A 295 4.18 11.65 11.10
N GLN A 296 2.99 12.04 10.65
CA GLN A 296 1.72 11.74 11.29
C GLN A 296 1.31 10.27 11.11
N SER A 297 1.29 9.78 9.86
CA SER A 297 0.90 8.40 9.60
C SER A 297 1.91 7.42 10.23
N PHE A 298 3.19 7.78 10.25
CA PHE A 298 4.23 6.98 10.85
C PHE A 298 4.04 6.83 12.37
N LEU A 299 3.80 7.95 13.07
CA LEU A 299 3.54 7.91 14.50
C LEU A 299 2.23 7.17 14.81
N GLU A 300 1.18 7.39 14.02
CA GLU A 300 -0.12 6.74 14.18
C GLU A 300 0.00 5.21 14.01
N LEU A 301 0.70 4.75 12.98
CA LEU A 301 0.95 3.34 12.70
C LEU A 301 1.58 2.63 13.90
N ARG A 302 2.71 3.18 14.37
CA ARG A 302 3.49 2.67 15.50
C ARG A 302 2.69 2.62 16.78
N THR A 303 1.97 3.71 17.07
CA THR A 303 1.14 3.85 18.27
C THR A 303 -0.01 2.85 18.27
N ARG A 304 -0.77 2.77 17.18
CA ARG A 304 -1.96 1.92 17.09
C ARG A 304 -1.59 0.43 17.05
N ALA A 305 -0.60 0.04 16.26
CA ALA A 305 -0.14 -1.35 16.22
C ALA A 305 0.32 -1.84 17.61
N THR A 306 1.09 -1.02 18.32
CA THR A 306 1.53 -1.35 19.69
C THR A 306 0.37 -1.37 20.67
N THR A 307 -0.51 -0.38 20.60
CA THR A 307 -1.71 -0.30 21.47
C THR A 307 -2.61 -1.51 21.27
N ASN A 308 -2.79 -1.98 20.04
CA ASN A 308 -3.55 -3.19 19.74
C ASN A 308 -2.94 -4.42 20.44
N ALA A 309 -1.63 -4.61 20.33
CA ALA A 309 -0.94 -5.71 21.02
C ALA A 309 -1.11 -5.61 22.54
N VAL A 310 -0.90 -4.42 23.13
CA VAL A 310 -1.10 -4.17 24.56
C VAL A 310 -2.51 -4.54 25.01
N ARG A 311 -3.53 -4.08 24.28
CA ARG A 311 -4.94 -4.35 24.61
C ARG A 311 -5.24 -5.84 24.57
N VAL A 312 -4.79 -6.57 23.56
CA VAL A 312 -5.00 -8.04 23.50
C VAL A 312 -4.31 -8.72 24.67
N LEU A 313 -3.07 -8.35 25.00
CA LEU A 313 -2.35 -8.91 26.15
C LEU A 313 -3.07 -8.63 27.49
N GLN A 314 -3.71 -7.47 27.63
CA GLN A 314 -4.55 -7.12 28.79
C GLN A 314 -5.94 -7.78 28.79
N GLY A 315 -6.33 -8.47 27.71
CA GLY A 315 -7.66 -9.05 27.56
C GLY A 315 -8.75 -8.02 27.27
N LEU A 316 -8.37 -6.86 26.73
CA LEU A 316 -9.28 -5.80 26.32
C LEU A 316 -9.69 -5.97 24.85
N PRO A 317 -10.91 -5.55 24.46
CA PRO A 317 -11.35 -5.63 23.07
C PRO A 317 -10.55 -4.70 22.15
N VAL A 318 -10.36 -5.11 20.90
CA VAL A 318 -9.67 -4.35 19.84
C VAL A 318 -10.58 -4.26 18.61
N GLU A 319 -10.87 -3.03 18.17
CA GLU A 319 -11.70 -2.76 16.99
C GLU A 319 -10.93 -3.06 15.69
N ASP A 320 -9.63 -2.81 15.67
CA ASP A 320 -8.74 -3.05 14.53
C ASP A 320 -8.26 -4.50 14.44
N SER A 321 -9.19 -5.46 14.48
CA SER A 321 -8.89 -6.88 14.39
C SER A 321 -9.56 -7.54 13.18
N VAL A 322 -8.92 -8.56 12.61
CA VAL A 322 -9.44 -9.30 11.45
C VAL A 322 -10.80 -9.91 11.79
N GLU A 323 -10.97 -10.41 13.01
CA GLU A 323 -12.19 -11.02 13.51
C GLU A 323 -13.35 -10.02 13.68
N ALA A 324 -13.06 -8.72 13.81
CA ALA A 324 -14.07 -7.67 13.93
C ALA A 324 -14.58 -7.15 12.57
N VAL A 325 -13.86 -7.45 11.48
CA VAL A 325 -14.20 -6.99 10.12
C VAL A 325 -14.61 -8.13 9.17
N GLY A 326 -14.49 -9.38 9.63
CA GLY A 326 -14.82 -10.61 8.89
C GLY A 326 -16.20 -11.18 9.18
#